data_AF-A0A9Q9V8C2-F1
#
_entry.id   AF-A0A9Q9V8C2-F1
#
_cell.length_a   1.000
_cell.length_b   1.000
_cell.length_c   1.000
_cell.angle_alpha   90.00
_cell.angle_beta   90.00
_cell.angle_gamma   90.00
#
_symmetry.space_group_name_H-M   'P 1'
#
loop_
_entity.id
_entity.type
_entity.pdbx_description
1 polymer ?
#
loop_
_entity_poly.entity_id
_entity_poly.type
_entity_poly.pdbx_seq_one_letter_code
_entity_poly.pdbx_strand_id
1 'polypeptide(L)'
;MQKGYNIISVLSSEIVPIMELLTSMKKHSVPEEVDLKDTVLNDDDIGDSCHEDFLHKAISSHLQTCGCSMVVGSNPEKVNKIVLTLCLFLTPAERKCSRLCHPDGSFKYDTGLFVQGLLKDSTGSFVLPYRQVLYSPYPTTHIDVDINTVKQMPPCHEHTYHQRRYMRAELSALWKAASEDDISSDNLINAQDSYTPDLNIFQDVMHKDTLVKSFIDEVFLLKPGLSLRSVYLSHFLLLLHRKALTLLRYIEDETQKGKKPFRSLRNLKTDLDLMVEGDLNIIMAMAEKLRAGLHSFVFGKSFLTSVQERDLLINF
;
A
#
# COMPACT_ATOMS: atom_id res chain seq x y z
N MET A 1 20.56 41.50 7.00
CA MET A 1 19.89 40.89 8.17
C MET A 1 18.79 39.97 7.64
N GLN A 2 19.10 38.68 7.44
CA GLN A 2 18.08 37.69 7.12
C GLN A 2 17.11 37.62 8.30
N LYS A 3 15.80 37.79 8.04
CA LYS A 3 14.76 37.47 9.02
C LYS A 3 14.94 35.99 9.34
N GLY A 4 15.50 35.68 10.50
CA GLY A 4 15.66 34.30 10.95
C GLY A 4 14.31 33.60 10.86
N TYR A 5 14.23 32.53 10.07
CA TYR A 5 13.06 31.66 10.04
C TYR A 5 12.72 31.29 11.49
N ASN A 6 11.50 31.60 11.92
CA ASN A 6 11.07 31.20 13.25
C ASN A 6 10.91 29.68 13.27
N ILE A 7 11.97 28.98 13.68
CA ILE A 7 12.04 27.51 13.75
C ILE A 7 10.84 26.96 14.52
N ILE A 8 10.38 27.65 15.56
CA ILE A 8 9.21 27.25 16.34
C ILE A 8 7.96 27.24 15.46
N SER A 9 7.77 28.24 14.58
CA SER A 9 6.64 28.27 13.65
C SER A 9 6.68 27.13 12.66
N VAL A 10 7.86 26.78 12.14
CA VAL A 10 8.03 25.66 11.18
C VAL A 10 7.78 24.32 11.87
N LEU A 11 8.36 24.09 13.04
CA LEU A 11 8.13 22.85 13.78
C LEU A 11 6.67 22.73 14.24
N SER A 12 6.02 23.85 14.59
CA SER A 12 4.60 23.85 14.94
C SER A 12 3.73 23.38 13.77
N SER A 13 4.02 23.79 12.53
CA SER A 13 3.26 23.31 11.36
C SER A 13 3.48 21.83 11.05
N GLU A 14 4.59 21.23 11.48
CA GLU A 14 4.87 19.80 11.32
C GLU A 14 4.29 18.94 12.46
N ILE A 15 4.24 19.48 13.69
CA ILE A 15 3.72 18.75 14.88
C ILE A 15 2.19 18.68 14.89
N VAL A 16 1.51 19.75 14.46
CA VAL A 16 0.03 19.81 14.50
C VAL A 16 -0.61 18.64 13.72
N PRO A 17 -0.22 18.32 12.46
CA PRO A 17 -0.75 17.16 11.74
C PRO A 17 -0.58 15.84 12.49
N ILE A 18 0.55 15.64 13.19
CA ILE A 18 0.79 14.42 13.98
C ILE A 18 -0.18 14.34 15.16
N MET A 19 -0.43 15.45 15.86
CA MET A 19 -1.41 15.47 16.95
C MET A 19 -2.83 15.22 16.45
N GLU A 20 -3.19 15.77 15.30
CA GLU A 20 -4.48 15.54 14.64
C GLU A 20 -4.63 14.06 14.25
N LEU A 21 -3.58 13.45 13.68
CA LEU A 21 -3.54 12.03 13.38
C LEU A 21 -3.77 11.18 14.65
N LEU A 22 -3.00 11.40 15.72
CA LEU A 22 -3.16 10.63 16.96
C LEU A 22 -4.57 10.79 17.57
N THR A 23 -5.11 12.01 17.50
CA THR A 23 -6.48 12.30 17.96
C THR A 23 -7.51 11.57 17.11
N SER A 24 -7.32 11.52 15.79
CA SER A 24 -8.20 10.82 14.86
C SER A 24 -8.14 9.30 15.08
N MET A 25 -6.96 8.73 15.29
CA MET A 25 -6.79 7.29 15.56
C MET A 25 -7.47 6.90 16.86
N LYS A 26 -7.40 7.75 17.91
CA LYS A 26 -8.11 7.48 19.16
C LYS A 26 -9.64 7.39 18.99
N LYS A 27 -10.22 8.11 18.02
CA LYS A 27 -11.68 8.21 17.84
C LYS A 27 -12.22 7.31 16.72
N HIS A 28 -11.43 7.09 15.68
CA HIS A 28 -11.88 6.50 14.41
C HIS A 28 -10.97 5.36 13.93
N SER A 29 -10.08 4.82 14.79
CA SER A 29 -9.36 3.59 14.48
C SER A 29 -10.34 2.45 14.20
N VAL A 30 -9.98 1.59 13.26
CA VAL A 30 -10.71 0.33 13.05
C VAL A 30 -10.55 -0.55 14.30
N PRO A 31 -11.63 -1.20 14.78
CA PRO A 31 -11.56 -2.12 15.91
C PRO A 31 -10.67 -3.33 15.62
N GLU A 32 -10.17 -3.96 16.68
CA GLU A 32 -9.31 -5.15 16.57
C GLU A 32 -10.04 -6.34 15.93
N GLU A 33 -11.29 -6.54 16.35
CA GLU A 33 -12.24 -7.47 15.77
C GLU A 33 -13.21 -6.70 14.88
N VAL A 34 -13.28 -7.10 13.61
CA VAL A 34 -14.22 -6.56 12.62
C VAL A 34 -15.33 -7.59 12.44
N ASP A 35 -16.57 -7.24 12.77
CA ASP A 35 -17.72 -8.12 12.51
C ASP A 35 -17.96 -8.17 11.00
N LEU A 36 -18.09 -9.38 10.47
CA LEU A 36 -18.36 -9.62 9.05
C LEU A 36 -19.67 -8.94 8.62
N LYS A 37 -20.63 -8.78 9.53
CA LYS A 37 -21.92 -8.11 9.29
C LYS A 37 -21.79 -6.67 8.79
N ASP A 38 -20.72 -5.97 9.18
CA ASP A 38 -20.50 -4.57 8.81
C ASP A 38 -19.74 -4.43 7.48
N THR A 39 -19.57 -5.54 6.75
CA THR A 39 -18.76 -5.63 5.52
C THR A 39 -19.59 -6.09 4.33
N VAL A 40 -19.04 -5.92 3.12
CA VAL A 40 -19.67 -6.42 1.88
C VAL A 40 -19.77 -7.94 1.87
N LEU A 41 -18.91 -8.65 2.61
CA LEU A 41 -18.95 -10.11 2.67
C LEU A 41 -20.17 -10.66 3.40
N ASN A 42 -21.01 -9.85 4.06
CA ASN A 42 -22.28 -10.31 4.62
C ASN A 42 -23.48 -10.10 3.70
N ASP A 43 -23.31 -9.42 2.56
CA ASP A 43 -24.40 -9.19 1.61
C ASP A 43 -24.87 -10.53 1.02
N ASP A 44 -26.19 -10.68 0.81
CA ASP A 44 -26.79 -11.96 0.38
C ASP A 44 -26.22 -12.44 -0.95
N ASP A 45 -25.98 -11.50 -1.86
CA ASP A 45 -25.29 -11.71 -3.13
C ASP A 45 -24.15 -10.69 -3.31
N ILE A 46 -23.29 -10.96 -4.29
CA ILE A 46 -22.23 -10.04 -4.71
C ILE A 46 -22.76 -8.89 -5.58
N GLY A 47 -24.06 -8.83 -5.86
CA GLY A 47 -24.65 -7.90 -6.81
C GLY A 47 -24.37 -8.26 -8.29
N ASP A 48 -24.38 -7.25 -9.15
CA ASP A 48 -24.16 -7.40 -10.58
C ASP A 48 -22.68 -7.66 -10.94
N SER A 49 -22.41 -7.97 -12.21
CA SER A 49 -21.06 -8.26 -12.68
C SER A 49 -20.08 -7.08 -12.54
N CYS A 50 -20.59 -5.84 -12.48
CA CYS A 50 -19.76 -4.67 -12.26
C CYS A 50 -19.33 -4.57 -10.80
N HIS A 51 -20.22 -4.87 -9.86
CA HIS A 51 -19.92 -4.91 -8.43
C HIS A 51 -18.96 -6.06 -8.09
N GLU A 52 -19.14 -7.22 -8.71
CA GLU A 52 -18.22 -8.35 -8.60
C GLU A 52 -16.81 -7.99 -9.06
N ASP A 53 -16.66 -7.43 -10.26
CA ASP A 53 -15.36 -7.03 -10.81
C ASP A 53 -14.71 -5.92 -9.95
N PHE A 54 -15.50 -4.99 -9.44
CA PHE A 54 -15.02 -3.96 -8.52
C PHE A 54 -14.49 -4.55 -7.21
N LEU A 55 -15.27 -5.42 -6.55
CA LEU A 55 -14.88 -6.05 -5.28
C LEU A 55 -13.65 -6.94 -5.46
N HIS A 56 -13.59 -7.71 -6.55
CA HIS A 56 -12.43 -8.52 -6.92
C HIS A 56 -11.19 -7.63 -7.06
N LYS A 57 -11.25 -6.59 -7.89
CA LYS A 57 -10.12 -5.67 -8.07
C LYS A 57 -9.71 -4.98 -6.77
N ALA A 58 -10.66 -4.57 -5.93
CA ALA A 58 -10.38 -3.90 -4.67
C ALA A 58 -9.59 -4.81 -3.71
N ILE A 59 -10.04 -6.05 -3.50
CA ILE A 59 -9.38 -7.01 -2.61
C ILE A 59 -8.02 -7.44 -3.20
N SER A 60 -7.98 -7.77 -4.49
CA SER A 60 -6.74 -8.19 -5.15
C SER A 60 -5.68 -7.10 -5.12
N SER A 61 -6.05 -5.88 -5.47
CA SER A 61 -5.11 -4.76 -5.46
C SER A 61 -4.62 -4.46 -4.04
N HIS A 62 -5.53 -4.46 -3.05
CA HIS A 62 -5.19 -4.29 -1.63
C HIS A 62 -4.16 -5.32 -1.15
N LEU A 63 -4.35 -6.60 -1.47
CA LEU A 63 -3.41 -7.66 -1.11
C LEU A 63 -2.06 -7.52 -1.83
N GLN A 64 -2.07 -7.12 -3.09
CA GLN A 64 -0.86 -6.88 -3.89
C GLN A 64 -0.07 -5.63 -3.46
N THR A 65 -0.72 -4.65 -2.82
CA THR A 65 -0.09 -3.44 -2.26
C THR A 65 0.20 -3.56 -0.77
N CYS A 66 0.57 -4.75 -0.31
CA CYS A 66 0.95 -5.02 1.09
C CYS A 66 -0.15 -4.65 2.12
N GLY A 67 -1.42 -4.63 1.72
CA GLY A 67 -2.54 -4.24 2.58
C GLY A 67 -2.71 -2.73 2.77
N CYS A 68 -2.04 -1.90 1.95
CA CYS A 68 -2.16 -0.46 2.01
C CYS A 68 -3.19 0.06 0.98
N SER A 69 -4.21 0.76 1.45
CA SER A 69 -5.30 1.28 0.61
C SER A 69 -5.90 2.57 1.14
N MET A 70 -6.29 3.42 0.20
CA MET A 70 -7.06 4.63 0.43
C MET A 70 -8.41 4.48 -0.28
N VAL A 71 -9.48 4.53 0.51
CA VAL A 71 -10.86 4.40 0.03
C VAL A 71 -11.50 5.78 0.04
N VAL A 72 -11.88 6.28 -1.13
CA VAL A 72 -12.46 7.61 -1.33
C VAL A 72 -13.90 7.51 -1.80
N GLY A 73 -14.76 8.40 -1.33
CA GLY A 73 -16.15 8.48 -1.77
C GLY A 73 -16.91 9.63 -1.14
N SER A 74 -18.15 9.83 -1.60
CA SER A 74 -19.01 10.92 -1.12
C SER A 74 -19.91 10.50 0.05
N ASN A 75 -20.12 9.18 0.23
CA ASN A 75 -20.96 8.64 1.30
C ASN A 75 -20.10 7.92 2.36
N PRO A 76 -20.14 8.35 3.64
CA PRO A 76 -19.30 7.77 4.69
C PRO A 76 -19.64 6.31 5.02
N GLU A 77 -20.90 5.89 4.91
CA GLU A 77 -21.32 4.51 5.17
C GLU A 77 -20.74 3.57 4.11
N LYS A 78 -20.81 3.96 2.83
CA LYS A 78 -20.21 3.19 1.72
C LYS A 78 -18.69 3.08 1.86
N VAL A 79 -18.02 4.21 2.16
CA VAL A 79 -16.57 4.23 2.38
C VAL A 79 -16.20 3.32 3.55
N ASN A 80 -16.88 3.46 4.69
CA ASN A 80 -16.59 2.65 5.88
C ASN A 80 -16.88 1.16 5.66
N LYS A 81 -17.93 0.80 4.92
CA LYS A 81 -18.22 -0.60 4.57
C LYS A 81 -17.06 -1.23 3.78
N ILE A 82 -16.49 -0.51 2.82
CA ILE A 82 -15.32 -0.98 2.05
C ILE A 82 -14.05 -0.99 2.91
N VAL A 83 -13.80 0.04 3.74
CA VAL A 83 -12.67 0.05 4.67
C VAL A 83 -12.69 -1.18 5.59
N LEU A 84 -13.84 -1.47 6.20
CA LEU A 84 -14.01 -2.64 7.07
C LEU A 84 -13.85 -3.94 6.28
N THR A 85 -14.38 -4.02 5.06
CA THR A 85 -14.21 -5.18 4.17
C THR A 85 -12.74 -5.47 3.88
N LEU A 86 -11.92 -4.45 3.57
CA LEU A 86 -10.49 -4.64 3.32
C LEU A 86 -9.73 -5.00 4.62
N CYS A 87 -10.14 -4.41 5.75
CA CYS A 87 -9.53 -4.69 7.06
C CYS A 87 -9.71 -6.16 7.51
N LEU A 88 -10.68 -6.90 6.96
CA LEU A 88 -10.80 -8.34 7.19
C LEU A 88 -9.54 -9.11 6.78
N PHE A 89 -8.80 -8.62 5.78
CA PHE A 89 -7.59 -9.23 5.26
C PHE A 89 -6.30 -8.79 5.98
N LEU A 90 -6.43 -7.94 6.99
CA LEU A 90 -5.32 -7.47 7.82
C LEU A 90 -5.22 -8.22 9.15
N THR A 91 -4.02 -8.21 9.73
CA THR A 91 -3.82 -8.69 11.10
C THR A 91 -4.42 -7.71 12.12
N PRO A 92 -4.72 -8.15 13.36
CA PRO A 92 -5.21 -7.27 14.43
C PRO A 92 -4.34 -6.02 14.69
N ALA A 93 -3.02 -6.15 14.58
CA ALA A 93 -2.09 -5.03 14.75
C ALA A 93 -2.18 -4.01 13.59
N GLU A 94 -2.36 -4.48 12.37
CA GLU A 94 -2.48 -3.63 11.17
C GLU A 94 -3.85 -2.93 11.12
N ARG A 95 -4.91 -3.58 11.62
CA ARG A 95 -6.23 -2.95 11.79
C ARG A 95 -6.17 -1.74 12.73
N LYS A 96 -5.42 -1.84 13.83
CA LYS A 96 -5.19 -0.70 14.76
C LYS A 96 -4.46 0.46 14.10
N CYS A 97 -3.75 0.21 13.00
CA CYS A 97 -3.10 1.21 12.14
C CYS A 97 -3.96 1.58 10.92
N SER A 98 -5.28 1.34 10.97
CA SER A 98 -6.24 1.72 9.93
C SER A 98 -7.32 2.64 10.52
N ARG A 99 -7.92 3.48 9.67
CA ARG A 99 -8.85 4.54 10.10
C ARG A 99 -10.12 4.57 9.25
N LEU A 100 -11.27 4.59 9.92
CA LEU A 100 -12.58 4.84 9.31
C LEU A 100 -12.71 6.32 8.90
N CYS A 101 -13.52 6.61 7.89
CA CYS A 101 -13.87 7.97 7.57
C CYS A 101 -14.81 8.57 8.63
N HIS A 102 -14.78 9.89 8.77
CA HIS A 102 -15.63 10.65 9.67
C HIS A 102 -16.75 11.34 8.88
N PRO A 103 -18.03 11.22 9.27
CA PRO A 103 -19.15 11.82 8.53
C PRO A 103 -19.07 13.34 8.40
N ASP A 104 -18.62 14.03 9.46
CA ASP A 104 -18.67 15.50 9.53
C ASP A 104 -17.30 16.16 9.32
N GLY A 105 -16.31 15.43 8.81
CA GLY A 105 -14.94 15.94 8.71
C GLY A 105 -14.15 15.32 7.57
N SER A 106 -13.33 16.15 6.92
CA SER A 106 -12.37 15.69 5.92
C SER A 106 -11.05 15.36 6.60
N PHE A 107 -10.76 14.07 6.77
CA PHE A 107 -9.38 13.66 7.02
C PHE A 107 -8.53 13.87 5.77
N LYS A 108 -7.25 14.13 5.98
CA LYS A 108 -6.24 14.07 4.92
C LYS A 108 -5.66 12.66 4.87
N TYR A 109 -5.01 12.34 3.76
CA TYR A 109 -4.21 11.12 3.70
C TYR A 109 -3.06 11.22 4.70
N ASP A 110 -2.89 10.17 5.50
CA ASP A 110 -1.79 10.06 6.44
C ASP A 110 -0.85 8.93 6.04
N THR A 111 0.45 9.22 5.99
CA THR A 111 1.51 8.25 5.73
C THR A 111 1.59 7.23 6.85
N GLY A 112 1.61 5.95 6.50
CA GLY A 112 1.81 4.85 7.45
C GLY A 112 0.53 4.20 7.98
N LEU A 113 -0.65 4.69 7.60
CA LEU A 113 -1.89 3.94 7.80
C LEU A 113 -2.02 2.82 6.75
N PHE A 114 -2.53 1.66 7.17
CA PHE A 114 -2.80 0.55 6.25
C PHE A 114 -4.04 0.84 5.40
N VAL A 115 -5.22 0.91 6.01
CA VAL A 115 -6.45 1.29 5.30
C VAL A 115 -6.99 2.59 5.86
N GLN A 116 -7.33 3.54 4.98
CA GLN A 116 -7.89 4.82 5.39
C GLN A 116 -9.07 5.22 4.51
N GLY A 117 -10.20 5.53 5.16
CA GLY A 117 -11.38 6.09 4.52
C GLY A 117 -11.31 7.61 4.48
N LEU A 118 -11.47 8.21 3.30
CA LEU A 118 -11.44 9.65 3.09
C LEU A 118 -12.70 10.07 2.32
N LEU A 119 -13.27 11.22 2.69
CA LEU A 119 -14.42 11.78 1.99
C LEU A 119 -13.98 12.75 0.90
N LYS A 120 -14.71 12.76 -0.21
CA LYS A 120 -14.63 13.81 -1.22
C LYS A 120 -15.15 15.12 -0.66
N ASP A 121 -14.67 16.24 -1.18
CA ASP A 121 -15.17 17.56 -0.83
C ASP A 121 -16.58 17.80 -1.41
N SER A 122 -17.17 18.94 -1.07
CA SER A 122 -18.50 19.33 -1.54
C SER A 122 -18.62 19.47 -3.06
N THR A 123 -17.50 19.54 -3.79
CA THR A 123 -17.46 19.57 -5.26
C THR A 123 -17.39 18.18 -5.88
N GLY A 124 -17.33 17.13 -5.05
CA GLY A 124 -17.09 15.75 -5.48
C GLY A 124 -15.62 15.49 -5.84
N SER A 125 -14.71 16.37 -5.42
CA SER A 125 -13.28 16.25 -5.73
C SER A 125 -12.51 15.68 -4.54
N PHE A 126 -11.37 15.07 -4.84
CA PHE A 126 -10.41 14.63 -3.83
C PHE A 126 -9.01 15.07 -4.23
N VAL A 127 -8.31 15.76 -3.33
CA VAL A 127 -6.92 16.18 -3.57
C VAL A 127 -5.99 15.06 -3.13
N LEU A 128 -5.45 14.32 -4.09
CA LEU A 128 -4.46 13.29 -3.85
C LEU A 128 -3.13 13.92 -3.42
N PRO A 129 -2.63 13.67 -2.20
CA PRO A 129 -1.38 14.28 -1.76
C PRO A 129 -0.20 13.42 -2.20
N TYR A 130 0.21 13.62 -3.45
CA TYR A 130 1.26 12.88 -4.14
C TYR A 130 2.52 12.66 -3.29
N ARG A 131 3.02 13.72 -2.65
CA ARG A 131 4.22 13.68 -1.80
C ARG A 131 4.09 12.70 -0.64
N GLN A 132 2.95 12.74 0.05
CA GLN A 132 2.69 11.87 1.20
C GLN A 132 2.53 10.42 0.74
N VAL A 133 1.80 10.18 -0.34
CA VAL A 133 1.63 8.83 -0.91
C VAL A 133 2.98 8.20 -1.29
N LEU A 134 3.91 8.96 -1.89
CA LEU A 134 5.25 8.47 -2.20
C LEU A 134 6.10 8.19 -0.96
N TYR A 135 5.90 8.93 0.13
CA TYR A 135 6.63 8.72 1.39
C TYR A 135 6.12 7.52 2.19
N SER A 136 4.98 6.92 1.82
CA SER A 136 4.48 5.72 2.49
C SER A 136 5.46 4.55 2.36
N PRO A 137 5.63 3.71 3.40
CA PRO A 137 6.57 2.58 3.34
C PRO A 137 6.22 1.53 2.26
N TYR A 138 4.93 1.38 1.97
CA TYR A 138 4.39 0.45 0.99
C TYR A 138 3.60 1.19 -0.09
N PRO A 139 3.49 0.62 -1.31
CA PRO A 139 2.61 1.14 -2.34
C PRO A 139 1.16 1.17 -1.84
N THR A 140 0.34 2.06 -2.39
CA THR A 140 -1.07 2.23 -1.99
C THR A 140 -2.01 1.87 -3.15
N THR A 141 -3.15 1.27 -2.84
CA THR A 141 -4.29 1.18 -3.77
C THR A 141 -5.23 2.36 -3.56
N HIS A 142 -5.63 3.02 -4.64
CA HIS A 142 -6.67 4.05 -4.67
C HIS A 142 -8.00 3.42 -5.10
N ILE A 143 -8.99 3.43 -4.21
CA ILE A 143 -10.32 2.86 -4.45
C ILE A 143 -11.34 3.99 -4.38
N ASP A 144 -12.03 4.25 -5.48
CA ASP A 144 -13.14 5.21 -5.51
C ASP A 144 -14.48 4.47 -5.58
N VAL A 145 -15.26 4.58 -4.50
CA VAL A 145 -16.52 3.85 -4.34
C VAL A 145 -17.71 4.53 -5.01
N ASP A 146 -17.58 5.78 -5.48
CA ASP A 146 -18.68 6.45 -6.19
C ASP A 146 -18.73 6.04 -7.66
N ILE A 147 -17.55 5.81 -8.26
CA ILE A 147 -17.39 5.44 -9.67
C ILE A 147 -16.90 3.99 -9.85
N ASN A 148 -16.79 3.22 -8.77
CA ASN A 148 -16.33 1.83 -8.76
C ASN A 148 -14.98 1.63 -9.48
N THR A 149 -14.01 2.50 -9.22
CA THR A 149 -12.66 2.40 -9.83
C THR A 149 -11.62 1.99 -8.82
N VAL A 150 -10.67 1.17 -9.28
CA VAL A 150 -9.53 0.72 -8.50
C VAL A 150 -8.27 1.00 -9.30
N LYS A 151 -7.38 1.80 -8.73
CA LYS A 151 -6.05 2.09 -9.27
C LYS A 151 -4.98 1.69 -8.29
N GLN A 152 -3.83 1.29 -8.78
CA GLN A 152 -2.76 0.70 -8.00
C GLN A 152 -1.44 1.43 -8.27
N MET A 153 -0.63 1.57 -7.21
CA MET A 153 0.77 1.95 -7.35
C MET A 153 1.62 0.78 -7.84
N PRO A 154 2.82 1.03 -8.40
CA PRO A 154 3.69 -0.04 -8.84
C PRO A 154 4.14 -0.95 -7.67
N PRO A 155 4.66 -2.17 -7.96
CA PRO A 155 5.09 -3.10 -6.93
C PRO A 155 6.14 -2.52 -5.96
N CYS A 156 6.27 -3.12 -4.78
CA CYS A 156 7.03 -2.56 -3.65
C CYS A 156 8.48 -2.15 -3.97
N HIS A 157 9.21 -2.92 -4.79
CA HIS A 157 10.58 -2.58 -5.18
C HIS A 157 10.67 -1.31 -6.06
N GLU A 158 9.73 -1.13 -6.98
CA GLU A 158 9.65 0.08 -7.81
C GLU A 158 9.23 1.27 -6.97
N HIS A 159 8.20 1.10 -6.12
CA HIS A 159 7.78 2.12 -5.16
C HIS A 159 8.95 2.59 -4.27
N THR A 160 9.70 1.67 -3.68
CA THR A 160 10.86 1.97 -2.84
C THR A 160 11.95 2.71 -3.63
N TYR A 161 12.19 2.30 -4.88
CA TYR A 161 13.14 2.97 -5.77
C TYR A 161 12.69 4.42 -6.08
N HIS A 162 11.43 4.60 -6.46
CA HIS A 162 10.86 5.92 -6.77
C HIS A 162 10.84 6.83 -5.55
N GLN A 163 10.44 6.31 -4.39
CA GLN A 163 10.46 7.02 -3.11
C GLN A 163 11.86 7.55 -2.80
N ARG A 164 12.91 6.71 -2.88
CA ARG A 164 14.30 7.15 -2.63
C ARG A 164 14.75 8.20 -3.61
N ARG A 165 14.44 8.02 -4.90
CA ARG A 165 14.80 8.98 -5.95
C ARG A 165 14.14 10.33 -5.69
N TYR A 166 12.86 10.33 -5.33
CA TYR A 166 12.10 11.55 -5.02
C TYR A 166 12.64 12.24 -3.76
N MET A 167 12.81 11.53 -2.65
CA MET A 167 13.38 12.09 -1.41
C MET A 167 14.78 12.69 -1.64
N ARG A 168 15.64 12.00 -2.39
CA ARG A 168 16.99 12.49 -2.71
C ARG A 168 16.95 13.76 -3.55
N ALA A 169 16.03 13.84 -4.52
CA ALA A 169 15.85 15.04 -5.34
C ALA A 169 15.38 16.24 -4.49
N GLU A 170 14.43 16.03 -3.59
CA GLU A 170 13.95 17.09 -2.68
C GLU A 170 15.04 17.58 -1.71
N LEU A 171 15.79 16.66 -1.10
CA LEU A 171 16.90 17.02 -0.22
C LEU A 171 18.01 17.77 -0.98
N SER A 172 18.27 17.37 -2.23
CA SER A 172 19.25 18.06 -3.08
C SER A 172 18.78 19.46 -3.46
N ALA A 173 17.47 19.66 -3.69
CA ALA A 173 16.89 20.98 -3.94
C ALA A 173 16.99 21.88 -2.70
N LEU A 174 16.73 21.34 -1.50
CA LEU A 174 16.91 22.08 -0.24
C LEU A 174 18.37 22.48 -0.02
N TRP A 175 19.32 21.58 -0.31
CA TRP A 175 20.75 21.89 -0.22
C TRP A 175 21.14 23.01 -1.18
N LYS A 176 20.68 22.95 -2.44
CA LYS A 176 20.93 24.00 -3.44
C LYS A 176 20.37 25.34 -3.00
N ALA A 177 19.12 25.39 -2.55
CA ALA A 177 18.47 26.60 -2.06
C ALA A 177 19.17 27.21 -0.82
N ALA A 178 19.79 26.38 0.02
CA ALA A 178 20.59 26.85 1.16
C ALA A 178 21.99 27.37 0.74
N SER A 179 22.49 26.94 -0.43
CA SER A 179 23.81 27.32 -0.96
C SER A 179 23.79 28.50 -1.95
N GLU A 180 22.62 29.08 -2.24
CA GLU A 180 22.45 30.19 -3.19
C GLU A 180 23.08 31.54 -2.76
N ASP A 181 23.91 31.56 -1.72
CA ASP A 181 24.84 32.66 -1.46
C ASP A 181 26.13 32.57 -2.31
N ASP A 182 26.37 31.52 -3.14
CA ASP A 182 27.69 31.36 -3.80
C ASP A 182 27.75 30.60 -5.16
N ILE A 183 26.82 30.81 -6.10
CA ILE A 183 26.93 30.17 -7.44
C ILE A 183 26.85 31.18 -8.59
N SER A 184 28.00 31.38 -9.24
CA SER A 184 28.15 32.09 -10.51
C SER A 184 27.37 31.43 -11.64
N SER A 185 26.93 32.26 -12.58
CA SER A 185 26.06 31.97 -13.73
C SER A 185 26.58 30.93 -14.75
N ASP A 186 27.75 30.32 -14.54
CA ASP A 186 28.33 29.31 -15.43
C ASP A 186 27.94 27.86 -15.11
N ASN A 187 27.34 27.58 -13.94
CA ASN A 187 26.91 26.22 -13.58
C ASN A 187 25.50 25.84 -14.07
N LEU A 188 24.82 26.73 -14.81
CA LEU A 188 23.45 26.51 -15.26
C LEU A 188 23.32 25.42 -16.36
N ILE A 189 24.42 25.07 -17.04
CA ILE A 189 24.40 24.13 -18.17
C ILE A 189 24.51 22.66 -17.72
N ASN A 190 25.00 22.39 -16.50
CA ASN A 190 25.12 21.02 -15.95
C ASN A 190 24.01 20.65 -14.95
N ALA A 191 23.00 21.50 -14.75
CA ALA A 191 21.92 21.30 -13.80
C ALA A 191 20.65 20.65 -14.40
N GLN A 192 20.71 20.13 -15.63
CA GLN A 192 19.63 19.35 -16.24
C GLN A 192 19.67 17.88 -15.79
N ASP A 193 19.41 17.67 -14.50
CA ASP A 193 18.79 16.44 -13.99
C ASP A 193 17.66 16.88 -13.05
N SER A 194 16.80 17.79 -13.51
CA SER A 194 15.56 18.10 -12.82
C SER A 194 14.68 16.86 -12.91
N TYR A 195 14.70 16.03 -11.88
CA TYR A 195 13.76 14.93 -11.75
C TYR A 195 12.34 15.50 -11.76
N THR A 196 11.63 15.37 -12.88
CA THR A 196 10.20 15.62 -12.94
C THR A 196 9.51 14.36 -12.41
N PRO A 197 8.85 14.42 -11.24
CA PRO A 197 8.13 13.27 -10.73
C PRO A 197 7.07 12.85 -11.76
N ASP A 198 7.00 11.55 -12.06
CA ASP A 198 5.90 11.04 -12.87
C ASP A 198 4.61 11.16 -12.04
N LEU A 199 3.75 12.08 -12.44
CA LEU A 199 2.50 12.36 -11.73
C LEU A 199 1.50 11.20 -11.85
N ASN A 200 1.72 10.25 -12.76
CA ASN A 200 0.89 9.06 -12.95
C ASN A 200 1.36 7.87 -12.09
N ILE A 201 1.46 8.08 -10.77
CA ILE A 201 1.83 7.01 -9.82
C ILE A 201 0.75 5.94 -9.66
N PHE A 202 -0.51 6.25 -10.03
CA PHE A 202 -1.63 5.32 -9.98
C PHE A 202 -1.99 4.85 -11.38
N GLN A 203 -1.86 3.54 -11.60
CA GLN A 203 -2.17 2.86 -12.85
C GLN A 203 -3.37 1.94 -12.66
N ASP A 204 -4.00 1.52 -13.75
CA ASP A 204 -5.07 0.53 -13.68
C ASP A 204 -4.50 -0.82 -13.20
N VAL A 205 -5.34 -1.64 -12.55
CA VAL A 205 -4.93 -2.97 -12.08
C VAL A 205 -4.64 -3.86 -13.29
N MET A 206 -3.36 -4.12 -13.55
CA MET A 206 -2.90 -4.77 -14.78
C MET A 206 -3.08 -6.29 -14.79
N HIS A 207 -3.01 -6.94 -13.61
CA HIS A 207 -2.93 -8.39 -13.50
C HIS A 207 -4.16 -8.98 -12.84
N LYS A 208 -4.80 -9.93 -13.53
CA LYS A 208 -5.81 -10.81 -12.93
C LYS A 208 -5.12 -11.86 -12.07
N ASP A 209 -5.70 -12.16 -10.93
CA ASP A 209 -5.32 -13.23 -10.02
C ASP A 209 -6.42 -14.31 -9.98
N THR A 210 -6.09 -15.50 -9.49
CA THR A 210 -7.04 -16.60 -9.36
C THR A 210 -7.43 -16.88 -7.93
N LEU A 211 -6.54 -16.58 -6.97
CA LEU A 211 -6.78 -16.85 -5.55
C LEU A 211 -7.95 -16.03 -5.00
N VAL A 212 -8.01 -14.72 -5.28
CA VAL A 212 -9.11 -13.87 -4.80
C VAL A 212 -10.37 -14.14 -5.60
N LYS A 213 -10.24 -14.39 -6.91
CA LYS A 213 -11.40 -14.75 -7.74
C LYS A 213 -12.12 -15.99 -7.22
N SER A 214 -11.38 -17.09 -6.98
CA SER A 214 -11.95 -18.33 -6.40
C SER A 214 -12.52 -18.09 -5.01
N PHE A 215 -11.81 -17.33 -4.15
CA PHE A 215 -12.33 -16.98 -2.83
C PHE A 215 -13.68 -16.25 -2.91
N ILE A 216 -13.79 -15.24 -3.78
CA ILE A 216 -15.01 -14.46 -3.97
C ILE A 216 -16.13 -15.35 -4.51
N ASP A 217 -15.85 -16.16 -5.53
CA ASP A 217 -16.85 -17.04 -6.14
C ASP A 217 -17.42 -18.05 -5.14
N GLU A 218 -16.59 -18.53 -4.22
CA GLU A 218 -16.98 -19.54 -3.24
C GLU A 218 -17.61 -18.95 -1.96
N VAL A 219 -17.14 -17.79 -1.48
CA VAL A 219 -17.61 -17.22 -0.20
C VAL A 219 -19.08 -16.80 -0.27
N PHE A 220 -19.54 -16.31 -1.42
CA PHE A 220 -20.94 -15.90 -1.61
C PHE A 220 -21.89 -17.09 -1.81
N LEU A 221 -21.40 -18.30 -2.10
CA LEU A 221 -22.21 -19.52 -2.08
C LEU A 221 -22.58 -19.96 -0.65
N LEU A 222 -21.83 -19.48 0.35
CA LEU A 222 -22.09 -19.78 1.76
C LEU A 222 -23.23 -18.90 2.28
N LYS A 223 -24.10 -19.49 3.10
CA LYS A 223 -25.24 -18.77 3.69
C LYS A 223 -24.78 -17.63 4.61
N PRO A 224 -25.34 -16.41 4.46
CA PRO A 224 -25.13 -15.32 5.41
C PRO A 224 -25.81 -15.61 6.76
N GLY A 225 -25.40 -14.89 7.81
CA GLY A 225 -25.94 -15.04 9.17
C GLY A 225 -25.43 -16.26 9.97
N LEU A 226 -24.70 -17.18 9.33
CA LEU A 226 -23.88 -18.20 10.00
C LEU A 226 -22.41 -17.78 10.02
N SER A 227 -21.62 -18.35 10.92
CA SER A 227 -20.16 -18.12 10.98
C SER A 227 -19.36 -18.78 9.85
N LEU A 228 -20.01 -19.26 8.79
CA LEU A 228 -19.37 -20.00 7.69
C LEU A 228 -18.43 -19.09 6.88
N ARG A 229 -18.88 -17.89 6.50
CA ARG A 229 -18.07 -16.94 5.72
C ARG A 229 -16.82 -16.49 6.48
N SER A 230 -16.92 -16.29 7.80
CA SER A 230 -15.77 -15.94 8.64
C SER A 230 -14.75 -17.08 8.77
N VAL A 231 -15.23 -18.33 8.88
CA VAL A 231 -14.34 -19.51 8.92
C VAL A 231 -13.65 -19.70 7.58
N TYR A 232 -14.39 -19.56 6.48
CA TYR A 232 -13.84 -19.67 5.12
C TYR A 232 -12.79 -18.58 4.83
N LEU A 233 -13.07 -17.32 5.20
CA LEU A 233 -12.09 -16.24 5.18
C LEU A 233 -10.83 -16.57 5.99
N SER A 234 -10.99 -17.13 7.19
CA SER A 234 -9.83 -17.51 8.02
C SER A 234 -8.97 -18.59 7.37
N HIS A 235 -9.59 -19.56 6.69
CA HIS A 235 -8.86 -20.55 5.89
C HIS A 235 -8.13 -19.93 4.70
N PHE A 236 -8.77 -18.99 4.00
CA PHE A 236 -8.15 -18.26 2.91
C PHE A 236 -6.91 -17.48 3.37
N LEU A 237 -7.01 -16.71 4.46
CA LEU A 237 -5.88 -15.97 5.03
C LEU A 237 -4.75 -16.90 5.49
N LEU A 238 -5.09 -18.04 6.09
CA LEU A 238 -4.10 -19.04 6.49
C LEU A 238 -3.36 -19.64 5.28
N LEU A 239 -4.08 -19.88 4.17
CA LEU A 239 -3.48 -20.36 2.92
C LEU A 239 -2.48 -19.34 2.37
N LEU A 240 -2.88 -18.05 2.28
CA LEU A 240 -1.99 -16.98 1.81
C LEU A 240 -0.72 -16.90 2.67
N HIS A 241 -0.88 -16.93 3.99
CA HIS A 241 0.25 -16.86 4.92
C HIS A 241 1.20 -18.06 4.78
N ARG A 242 0.66 -19.28 4.64
CA ARG A 242 1.48 -20.48 4.41
C ARG A 242 2.22 -20.42 3.09
N LYS A 243 1.56 -19.99 2.00
CA LYS A 243 2.23 -19.80 0.70
C LYS A 243 3.36 -18.77 0.80
N ALA A 244 3.16 -17.66 1.51
CA ALA A 244 4.19 -16.64 1.72
C ALA A 244 5.40 -17.18 2.52
N LEU A 245 5.15 -17.94 3.60
CA LEU A 245 6.23 -18.58 4.36
C LEU A 245 7.00 -19.62 3.54
N THR A 246 6.31 -20.44 2.75
CA THR A 246 6.95 -21.41 1.85
C THR A 246 7.80 -20.71 0.80
N LEU A 247 7.29 -19.62 0.21
CA LEU A 247 8.05 -18.79 -0.73
C LEU A 247 9.32 -18.22 -0.10
N LEU A 248 9.23 -17.69 1.13
CA LEU A 248 10.39 -17.19 1.86
C LEU A 248 11.44 -18.29 2.09
N ARG A 249 11.01 -19.47 2.52
CA ARG A 249 11.91 -20.62 2.74
C ARG A 249 12.57 -21.09 1.46
N TYR A 250 11.81 -21.16 0.36
CA TYR A 250 12.34 -21.51 -0.95
C TYR A 250 13.48 -20.55 -1.36
N ILE A 251 13.26 -19.24 -1.22
CA ILE A 251 14.27 -18.23 -1.57
C ILE A 251 15.47 -18.29 -0.63
N GLU A 252 15.26 -18.45 0.69
CA GLU A 252 16.34 -18.60 1.67
C GLU A 252 17.25 -19.77 1.34
N ASP A 253 16.68 -20.94 1.09
CA ASP A 253 17.45 -22.17 0.89
C ASP A 253 18.21 -22.14 -0.44
N GLU A 254 17.59 -21.62 -1.52
CA GLU A 254 18.25 -21.47 -2.82
C GLU A 254 19.43 -20.49 -2.77
N THR A 255 19.29 -19.40 -2.00
CA THR A 255 20.28 -18.31 -1.96
C THR A 255 21.31 -18.43 -0.85
N GLN A 256 21.24 -19.50 -0.04
CA GLN A 256 22.00 -19.64 1.20
C GLN A 256 21.80 -18.44 2.13
N LYS A 257 20.53 -18.06 2.33
CA LYS A 257 20.09 -16.88 3.09
C LYS A 257 20.66 -15.59 2.52
N GLY A 258 20.42 -15.32 1.24
CA GLY A 258 20.82 -14.06 0.60
C GLY A 258 22.31 -13.93 0.23
N LYS A 259 23.17 -14.90 0.57
CA LYS A 259 24.60 -14.88 0.19
C LYS A 259 24.82 -14.93 -1.32
N LYS A 260 23.88 -15.53 -2.06
CA LYS A 260 23.88 -15.60 -3.52
C LYS A 260 22.68 -14.84 -4.08
N PRO A 261 22.80 -14.21 -5.26
CA PRO A 261 21.65 -13.59 -5.91
C PRO A 261 20.61 -14.65 -6.28
N PHE A 262 19.34 -14.31 -6.14
CA PHE A 262 18.24 -15.17 -6.58
C PHE A 262 18.15 -15.20 -8.11
N ARG A 263 18.02 -16.40 -8.70
CA ARG A 263 17.98 -16.57 -10.16
C ARG A 263 16.88 -17.51 -10.67
N SER A 264 16.23 -18.29 -9.81
CA SER A 264 15.29 -19.33 -10.25
C SER A 264 13.82 -18.94 -10.09
N LEU A 265 13.45 -17.69 -10.45
CA LEU A 265 12.06 -17.22 -10.37
C LEU A 265 11.09 -18.12 -11.14
N ARG A 266 11.49 -18.65 -12.30
CA ARG A 266 10.65 -19.56 -13.10
C ARG A 266 10.36 -20.87 -12.38
N ASN A 267 11.35 -21.45 -11.71
CA ASN A 267 11.19 -22.70 -10.95
C ASN A 267 10.30 -22.44 -9.75
N LEU A 268 10.56 -21.36 -9.00
CA LEU A 268 9.71 -20.93 -7.88
C LEU A 268 8.24 -20.80 -8.28
N LYS A 269 7.96 -20.12 -9.40
CA LYS A 269 6.59 -19.96 -9.92
C LYS A 269 5.93 -21.31 -10.23
N THR A 270 6.70 -22.26 -10.75
CA THR A 270 6.19 -23.58 -11.12
C THR A 270 5.94 -24.45 -9.88
N ASP A 271 6.93 -24.53 -8.99
CA ASP A 271 6.91 -25.41 -7.82
C ASP A 271 5.89 -24.98 -6.76
N LEU A 272 5.63 -23.67 -6.64
CA LEU A 272 4.69 -23.10 -5.66
C LEU A 272 3.29 -22.84 -6.23
N ASP A 273 3.06 -23.18 -7.50
CA ASP A 273 1.82 -22.92 -8.22
C ASP A 273 1.45 -21.42 -8.18
N LEU A 274 2.39 -20.59 -8.68
CA LEU A 274 2.32 -19.11 -8.75
C LEU A 274 2.66 -18.62 -10.16
N MET A 275 2.20 -19.35 -11.18
CA MET A 275 2.43 -19.00 -12.58
C MET A 275 1.65 -17.75 -13.00
N VAL A 276 0.51 -17.48 -12.35
CA VAL A 276 -0.30 -16.28 -12.55
C VAL A 276 0.36 -15.11 -11.82
N GLU A 277 0.64 -14.03 -12.55
CA GLU A 277 1.35 -12.87 -12.01
C GLU A 277 0.61 -12.20 -10.84
N GLY A 278 -0.72 -12.11 -10.93
CA GLY A 278 -1.54 -11.55 -9.86
C GLY A 278 -1.43 -12.34 -8.54
N ASP A 279 -1.41 -13.67 -8.62
CA ASP A 279 -1.25 -14.55 -7.45
C ASP A 279 0.17 -14.45 -6.88
N LEU A 280 1.19 -14.42 -7.75
CA LEU A 280 2.57 -14.19 -7.31
C LEU A 280 2.68 -12.85 -6.57
N ASN A 281 2.11 -11.77 -7.09
CA ASN A 281 2.18 -10.45 -6.49
C ASN A 281 1.52 -10.41 -5.10
N ILE A 282 0.39 -11.10 -4.91
CA ILE A 282 -0.25 -11.25 -3.60
C ILE A 282 0.68 -11.95 -2.61
N ILE A 283 1.25 -13.10 -3.00
CA ILE A 283 2.12 -13.88 -2.10
C ILE A 283 3.44 -13.16 -1.82
N MET A 284 4.02 -12.49 -2.82
CA MET A 284 5.22 -11.68 -2.66
C MET A 284 4.98 -10.48 -1.73
N ALA A 285 3.86 -9.78 -1.87
CA ALA A 285 3.50 -8.67 -0.98
C ALA A 285 3.31 -9.15 0.48
N MET A 286 2.65 -10.29 0.68
CA MET A 286 2.54 -10.91 2.00
C MET A 286 3.91 -11.31 2.57
N ALA A 287 4.80 -11.84 1.73
CA ALA A 287 6.15 -12.21 2.11
C ALA A 287 7.02 -10.97 2.45
N GLU A 288 6.85 -9.85 1.75
CA GLU A 288 7.51 -8.57 2.03
C GLU A 288 7.15 -8.02 3.40
N LYS A 289 5.88 -8.15 3.82
CA LYS A 289 5.44 -7.75 5.15
C LYS A 289 6.08 -8.60 6.26
N LEU A 290 6.29 -9.89 5.98
CA LEU A 290 6.96 -10.80 6.91
C LEU A 290 8.48 -10.60 6.92
N ARG A 291 9.07 -10.23 5.78
CA ARG A 291 10.48 -9.90 5.62
C ARG A 291 10.67 -8.78 4.59
N ALA A 292 10.96 -7.60 5.12
CA ALA A 292 11.27 -6.43 4.31
C ALA A 292 12.53 -6.64 3.45
N GLY A 293 12.53 -6.08 2.24
CA GLY A 293 13.62 -6.13 1.27
C GLY A 293 13.58 -7.31 0.30
N LEU A 294 12.56 -8.18 0.40
CA LEU A 294 12.44 -9.36 -0.45
C LEU A 294 12.19 -8.99 -1.91
N HIS A 295 11.26 -8.07 -2.19
CA HIS A 295 10.99 -7.61 -3.55
C HIS A 295 12.23 -6.98 -4.18
N SER A 296 12.97 -6.14 -3.45
CA SER A 296 14.22 -5.56 -3.93
C SER A 296 15.29 -6.63 -4.20
N PHE A 297 15.34 -7.69 -3.39
CA PHE A 297 16.28 -8.78 -3.59
C PHE A 297 15.96 -9.64 -4.84
N VAL A 298 14.67 -9.93 -5.06
CA VAL A 298 14.20 -10.81 -6.15
C VAL A 298 14.12 -10.08 -7.48
N PHE A 299 13.57 -8.86 -7.48
CA PHE A 299 13.26 -8.10 -8.69
C PHE A 299 14.14 -6.87 -8.89
N GLY A 300 14.80 -6.39 -7.84
CA GLY A 300 15.66 -5.21 -7.92
C GLY A 300 16.84 -5.44 -8.87
N LYS A 301 17.20 -4.42 -9.65
CA LYS A 301 18.41 -4.45 -10.46
C LYS A 301 19.63 -4.46 -9.53
N SER A 302 20.61 -5.33 -9.80
CA SER A 302 21.85 -5.52 -9.01
C SER A 302 22.64 -4.22 -8.72
N PHE A 303 22.47 -3.17 -9.54
CA PHE A 303 23.14 -1.87 -9.41
C PHE A 303 22.39 -0.81 -8.59
N LEU A 304 21.14 -1.07 -8.18
CA LEU A 304 20.28 -0.08 -7.52
C LEU A 304 19.95 -0.41 -6.06
N THR A 305 20.40 -1.57 -5.57
CA THR A 305 20.33 -1.88 -4.15
C THR A 305 21.33 -1.03 -3.39
N SER A 306 20.83 -0.22 -2.47
CA SER A 306 21.70 0.56 -1.58
C SER A 306 22.54 -0.40 -0.72
N VAL A 307 23.70 0.05 -0.23
CA VAL A 307 24.53 -0.71 0.72
C VAL A 307 23.68 -1.18 1.92
N GLN A 308 22.70 -0.39 2.35
CA GLN A 308 21.75 -0.73 3.42
C GLN A 308 20.83 -1.92 3.10
N GLU A 309 20.38 -2.09 1.85
CA GLU A 309 19.56 -3.25 1.48
C GLU A 309 20.39 -4.53 1.37
N ARG A 310 21.64 -4.40 0.91
CA ARG A 310 22.59 -5.51 0.97
C ARG A 310 22.90 -5.87 2.42
N ASP A 311 23.09 -4.88 3.30
CA ASP A 311 23.36 -5.12 4.73
C ASP A 311 22.16 -5.72 5.48
N LEU A 312 20.92 -5.36 5.12
CA LEU A 312 19.71 -6.00 5.66
C LEU A 312 19.57 -7.46 5.23
N LEU A 313 20.12 -7.82 4.06
CA LEU A 313 20.18 -9.20 3.55
C LEU A 313 21.43 -9.96 4.02
N ILE A 314 22.53 -9.27 4.32
CA ILE A 314 23.81 -9.86 4.77
C ILE A 314 23.81 -10.11 6.29
N ASN A 315 23.04 -9.36 7.08
CA ASN A 315 23.01 -9.49 8.53
C ASN A 315 22.06 -10.56 9.09
N PHE A 316 21.56 -11.52 8.28
CA PHE A 316 20.72 -12.63 8.78
C PHE A 316 20.95 -13.98 8.08
#